data_AF-A0A434A199-F1
#
_entry.id   AF-A0A434A199-F1
#
_cell.length_a   1.000
_cell.length_b   1.000
_cell.length_c   1.000
_cell.angle_alpha   90.00
_cell.angle_beta   90.00
_cell.angle_gamma   90.00
#
_symmetry.space_group_name_H-M   'P 1'
#
loop_
_entity.id
_entity.type
_entity.pdbx_description
1 polymer ?
#
loop_
_entity_poly.entity_id
_entity_poly.type
_entity_poly.pdbx_seq_one_letter_code
_entity_poly.pdbx_strand_id
1 'polypeptide(L)'
;MNGTLLLRIAMALILLTHSVFGMFNNGINDFGNLYLNQIGFAPFGVPLAWSVKLSHVAAAVLLLLNRYVKLAGFVTIFVLIMGIILVHFQEGWFVVGGGRNGMEYNFLLIIVLVAIMYPNGFKKDKIQE
;
A
#
# COMPACT_ATOMS: atom_id res chain seq x y z
N MET A 1 13.30 15.23 -15.56
CA MET A 1 12.31 14.17 -15.83
C MET A 1 12.72 12.88 -15.10
N ASN A 2 11.75 12.18 -14.52
CA ASN A 2 11.62 10.73 -14.66
C ASN A 2 12.47 9.73 -13.87
N GLY A 3 13.35 10.10 -12.94
CA GLY A 3 14.07 9.08 -12.14
C GLY A 3 13.14 8.04 -11.47
N THR A 4 11.93 8.48 -11.08
CA THR A 4 10.92 7.62 -10.44
C THR A 4 9.68 7.39 -11.30
N LEU A 5 9.63 7.83 -12.57
CA LEU A 5 8.39 7.73 -13.36
C LEU A 5 7.96 6.26 -13.54
N LEU A 6 8.88 5.38 -13.90
CA LEU A 6 8.59 3.95 -14.05
C LEU A 6 8.09 3.35 -12.73
N LEU A 7 8.71 3.69 -11.60
CA LEU A 7 8.28 3.25 -10.28
C LEU A 7 6.87 3.75 -9.94
N ARG A 8 6.56 5.01 -10.27
CA ARG A 8 5.22 5.60 -10.03
C ARG A 8 4.15 4.96 -10.89
N ILE A 9 4.44 4.66 -12.16
CA ILE A 9 3.51 3.95 -13.05
C ILE A 9 3.30 2.52 -12.55
N ALA A 10 4.37 1.78 -12.26
CA ALA A 10 4.29 0.41 -11.76
C ALA A 10 3.50 0.36 -10.44
N MET A 11 3.81 1.26 -9.49
CA MET A 11 3.09 1.36 -8.23
C MET A 11 1.61 1.69 -8.45
N ALA A 12 1.29 2.67 -9.32
CA ALA A 12 -0.10 3.02 -9.61
C ALA A 12 -0.88 1.84 -10.21
N LEU A 13 -0.30 1.10 -11.15
CA LEU A 13 -0.93 -0.10 -11.73
C LEU A 13 -1.21 -1.17 -10.68
N ILE A 14 -0.24 -1.43 -9.81
CA ILE A 14 -0.40 -2.38 -8.70
C ILE A 14 -1.53 -1.93 -7.76
N LEU A 15 -1.50 -0.67 -7.32
CA LEU A 15 -2.51 -0.15 -6.38
C LEU A 15 -3.92 -0.17 -6.99
N LEU A 16 -4.04 0.18 -8.28
CA LEU A 16 -5.32 0.16 -8.99
C LEU A 16 -5.84 -1.27 -9.19
N THR A 17 -5.03 -2.19 -9.70
CA THR A 17 -5.46 -3.58 -9.91
C THR A 17 -5.82 -4.25 -8.59
N HIS A 18 -5.04 -4.04 -7.52
CA HIS A 18 -5.35 -4.61 -6.22
C HIS A 18 -6.60 -3.98 -5.55
N SER A 19 -6.97 -2.76 -5.92
CA SER A 19 -8.10 -2.05 -5.29
C SER A 19 -9.39 -2.16 -6.09
N VAL A 20 -9.33 -1.81 -7.37
CA VAL A 20 -10.50 -1.63 -8.24
C VAL A 20 -11.24 -2.95 -8.47
N PHE A 21 -10.54 -4.06 -8.73
CA PHE A 21 -11.22 -5.35 -8.95
C PHE A 21 -11.97 -5.84 -7.70
N GLY A 22 -11.45 -5.56 -6.51
CA GLY A 22 -12.12 -5.86 -5.24
C GLY A 22 -13.43 -5.08 -5.01
N MET A 23 -13.58 -3.92 -5.65
CA MET A 23 -14.79 -3.10 -5.55
C MET A 23 -15.97 -3.71 -6.32
N PHE A 24 -15.71 -4.59 -7.29
CA PHE A 24 -16.74 -5.15 -8.17
C PHE A 24 -17.10 -6.60 -7.86
N ASN A 25 -16.42 -7.26 -6.92
CA ASN A 25 -16.62 -8.67 -6.59
C ASN A 25 -17.04 -8.91 -5.13
N ASN A 26 -17.52 -7.87 -4.44
CA ASN A 26 -17.89 -7.86 -3.02
C ASN A 26 -16.75 -8.13 -2.01
N GLY A 27 -15.52 -8.37 -2.48
CA GLY A 27 -14.39 -8.76 -1.62
C GLY A 27 -14.04 -7.73 -0.54
N ILE A 28 -14.30 -6.43 -0.77
CA ILE A 28 -14.07 -5.38 0.25
C ILE A 28 -15.07 -5.52 1.40
N ASN A 29 -16.34 -5.78 1.10
CA ASN A 29 -17.37 -5.96 2.12
C ASN A 29 -17.14 -7.24 2.90
N ASP A 30 -16.73 -8.32 2.20
CA ASP A 30 -16.42 -9.59 2.84
C ASP A 30 -15.19 -9.48 3.75
N PHE A 31 -14.13 -8.78 3.32
CA PHE A 31 -12.98 -8.50 4.19
C PHE A 31 -13.37 -7.70 5.44
N GLY A 32 -14.25 -6.71 5.30
CA GLY A 32 -14.76 -5.92 6.42
C GLY A 32 -15.60 -6.74 7.40
N ASN A 33 -16.59 -7.49 6.88
CA ASN A 33 -17.56 -8.22 7.69
C ASN A 33 -17.03 -9.54 8.26
N LEU A 34 -16.34 -10.32 7.42
CA LEU A 34 -15.95 -11.69 7.74
C LEU A 34 -14.55 -11.77 8.37
N TYR A 35 -13.73 -10.74 8.23
CA TYR A 35 -12.38 -10.71 8.80
C TYR A 35 -12.17 -9.57 9.79
N LEU A 36 -12.22 -8.29 9.36
CA LEU A 36 -11.88 -7.16 10.24
C LEU A 36 -12.79 -7.07 11.47
N ASN A 37 -14.10 -7.27 11.30
CA ASN A 37 -15.03 -7.30 12.42
C ASN A 37 -14.73 -8.45 13.41
N GLN A 38 -14.21 -9.59 12.94
CA GLN A 38 -13.91 -10.75 13.79
C GLN A 38 -12.66 -10.54 14.65
N ILE A 39 -11.74 -9.68 14.21
CA ILE A 39 -10.48 -9.41 14.91
C ILE A 39 -10.53 -8.12 15.76
N GLY A 40 -11.73 -7.59 16.04
CA GLY A 40 -11.94 -6.50 16.98
C GLY A 40 -12.24 -5.12 16.38
N PHE A 41 -12.38 -5.01 15.05
CA PHE A 41 -12.77 -3.74 14.41
C PHE A 41 -14.28 -3.54 14.29
N ALA A 42 -15.11 -4.44 14.82
CA ALA A 42 -16.56 -4.29 14.76
C ALA A 42 -17.02 -3.01 15.52
N PRO A 43 -18.00 -2.25 14.99
CA PRO A 43 -18.74 -2.44 13.73
C PRO A 43 -18.11 -1.74 12.50
N PHE A 44 -16.86 -1.28 12.61
CA PHE A 44 -16.18 -0.43 11.63
C PHE A 44 -15.36 -1.17 10.57
N GLY A 45 -15.37 -2.51 10.53
CA GLY A 45 -14.58 -3.30 9.59
C GLY A 45 -14.83 -2.95 8.12
N VAL A 46 -16.09 -2.80 7.71
CA VAL A 46 -16.45 -2.43 6.32
C VAL A 46 -15.99 -0.99 5.98
N PRO A 47 -16.32 0.05 6.77
CA PRO A 47 -15.76 1.38 6.56
C PRO A 47 -14.23 1.41 6.48
N LEU A 48 -13.54 0.65 7.32
CA LEU A 48 -12.08 0.57 7.33
C LEU A 48 -11.54 -0.08 6.05
N ALA A 49 -12.13 -1.21 5.62
CA ALA A 49 -11.76 -1.88 4.37
C ALA A 49 -11.92 -0.96 3.15
N TRP A 50 -13.03 -0.21 3.08
CA TRP A 50 -13.25 0.77 2.02
C TRP A 50 -12.25 1.93 2.09
N SER A 51 -11.96 2.43 3.29
CA SER A 51 -10.99 3.51 3.49
C SER A 51 -9.59 3.11 2.99
N VAL A 52 -9.18 1.87 3.24
CA VAL A 52 -7.93 1.29 2.71
C VAL A 52 -7.95 1.22 1.17
N LYS A 53 -9.03 0.77 0.55
CA LYS A 53 -9.08 0.60 -0.91
C LYS A 53 -9.18 1.94 -1.64
N LEU A 54 -9.92 2.90 -1.08
CA LEU A 54 -10.00 4.26 -1.61
C LEU A 54 -8.68 5.02 -1.45
N SER A 55 -7.95 4.83 -0.36
CA SER A 55 -6.63 5.46 -0.17
C SER A 55 -5.62 4.99 -1.21
N HIS A 56 -5.65 3.72 -1.62
CA HIS A 56 -4.82 3.19 -2.71
C HIS A 56 -5.17 3.81 -4.08
N VAL A 57 -6.45 3.98 -4.39
CA VAL A 57 -6.88 4.67 -5.63
C VAL A 57 -6.42 6.12 -5.62
N ALA A 58 -6.61 6.83 -4.51
CA ALA A 58 -6.12 8.21 -4.35
C ALA A 58 -4.59 8.28 -4.48
N ALA A 59 -3.86 7.36 -3.84
CA ALA A 59 -2.41 7.29 -3.94
C ALA A 59 -1.94 7.06 -5.38
N ALA A 60 -2.58 6.15 -6.13
CA ALA A 60 -2.25 5.91 -7.54
C ALA A 60 -2.38 7.19 -8.38
N VAL A 61 -3.49 7.92 -8.24
CA VAL A 61 -3.70 9.20 -8.95
C VAL A 61 -2.63 10.23 -8.55
N LEU A 62 -2.37 10.38 -7.25
CA LEU A 62 -1.38 11.34 -6.73
C LEU A 62 0.05 11.02 -7.21
N LEU A 63 0.43 9.74 -7.24
CA LEU A 63 1.73 9.29 -7.75
C LEU A 63 1.89 9.60 -9.24
N LEU A 64 0.87 9.31 -10.06
CA LEU A 64 0.89 9.60 -11.50
C LEU A 64 1.00 11.11 -11.78
N LEU A 65 0.24 11.92 -11.03
CA LEU A 65 0.30 13.39 -11.11
C LEU A 65 1.58 13.99 -10.49
N ASN A 66 2.43 13.17 -9.87
CA ASN A 66 3.60 13.61 -9.10
C ASN A 66 3.27 14.63 -7.99
N ARG A 67 2.07 14.57 -7.42
CA ARG A 67 1.57 15.55 -6.44
C ARG A 67 1.35 14.88 -5.10
N TYR A 68 1.70 15.56 -4.00
CA TYR A 68 1.56 15.03 -2.64
C TYR A 68 2.20 13.64 -2.44
N VAL A 69 3.27 13.32 -3.18
CA VAL A 69 3.92 12.00 -3.21
C VAL A 69 4.28 11.49 -1.82
N LYS A 70 4.82 12.35 -0.95
CA LYS A 70 5.19 11.96 0.42
C LYS A 70 3.96 11.58 1.25
N LEU A 71 2.88 12.35 1.16
CA LEU A 71 1.64 12.07 1.88
C LEU A 71 1.03 10.74 1.41
N ALA A 72 0.88 10.57 0.10
CA ALA A 72 0.39 9.33 -0.50
C ALA A 72 1.26 8.13 -0.10
N GLY A 73 2.59 8.30 -0.11
CA GLY A 73 3.55 7.30 0.30
C GLY A 73 3.42 6.91 1.78
N PHE A 74 3.38 7.86 2.71
CA PHE A 74 3.24 7.56 4.14
C PHE A 74 1.93 6.83 4.46
N VAL A 75 0.81 7.28 3.90
CA VAL A 75 -0.49 6.61 4.09
C VAL A 75 -0.45 5.19 3.54
N THR A 76 0.10 4.99 2.34
CA THR A 76 0.18 3.66 1.72
C THR A 76 1.14 2.74 2.48
N ILE A 77 2.29 3.24 2.95
CA ILE A 77 3.24 2.47 3.77
C ILE A 77 2.57 2.03 5.07
N PHE A 78 1.84 2.92 5.75
CA PHE A 78 1.09 2.57 6.96
C PHE A 78 0.11 1.41 6.70
N VAL A 79 -0.66 1.50 5.61
CA VAL A 79 -1.59 0.44 5.20
C VAL A 79 -0.88 -0.87 4.89
N LEU A 80 0.25 -0.84 4.17
CA LEU A 80 1.04 -2.04 3.87
C LEU A 80 1.59 -2.69 5.13
N ILE A 81 2.07 -1.89 6.09
CA ILE A 81 2.53 -2.40 7.40
C ILE A 81 1.38 -3.06 8.16
N MET A 82 0.21 -2.43 8.20
CA MET A 82 -0.98 -3.05 8.82
C MET A 82 -1.40 -4.34 8.10
N GLY A 83 -1.29 -4.39 6.77
CA GLY A 83 -1.51 -5.61 6.00
C GLY A 83 -0.53 -6.73 6.40
N ILE A 84 0.75 -6.41 6.62
CA ILE A 84 1.72 -7.36 7.14
C ILE A 84 1.29 -7.86 8.52
N ILE A 85 1.05 -6.95 9.47
CA ILE A 85 0.76 -7.31 10.87
C ILE A 85 -0.52 -8.16 10.97
N LEU A 86 -1.58 -7.75 10.29
CA LEU A 86 -2.89 -8.39 10.43
C LEU A 86 -2.97 -9.68 9.62
N VAL A 87 -2.47 -9.67 8.38
CA VAL A 87 -2.77 -10.73 7.40
C VAL A 87 -1.55 -11.58 7.08
N HIS A 88 -0.42 -10.97 6.72
CA HIS A 88 0.66 -11.68 6.03
C HIS A 88 1.75 -12.23 6.95
N PHE A 89 1.93 -11.69 8.15
CA PHE A 89 3.02 -12.09 9.05
C PHE A 89 2.93 -13.57 9.45
N GLN A 90 1.72 -14.04 9.75
CA GLN A 90 1.47 -15.45 10.08
C GLN A 90 1.72 -16.43 8.92
N GLU A 91 1.67 -15.94 7.67
CA GLU A 91 1.92 -16.73 6.46
C GLU A 91 3.43 -16.78 6.11
N GLY A 92 4.28 -16.07 6.86
CA GLY A 92 5.72 -16.02 6.65
C GLY A 92 6.15 -15.09 5.52
N TRP A 93 7.28 -15.40 4.88
CA TRP A 93 7.91 -14.50 3.90
C TRP A 93 7.34 -14.62 2.48
N PHE A 94 7.18 -15.84 1.99
CA PHE A 94 7.04 -16.11 0.55
C PHE A 94 5.61 -15.93 0.02
N VAL A 95 5.48 -15.26 -1.13
CA VAL A 95 4.23 -15.18 -1.90
C VAL A 95 4.10 -16.38 -2.85
N VAL A 96 5.22 -16.94 -3.31
CA VAL A 96 5.27 -18.15 -4.14
C VAL A 96 6.50 -19.00 -3.79
N GLY A 97 6.43 -20.32 -4.02
CA GLY A 97 7.53 -21.25 -3.77
C GLY A 97 7.51 -21.77 -2.33
N GLY A 98 8.38 -21.25 -1.47
CA GLY A 98 8.53 -21.67 -0.06
C GLY A 98 7.34 -21.35 0.86
N GLY A 99 6.25 -20.80 0.30
CA GLY A 99 5.04 -20.39 1.01
C GLY A 99 4.03 -19.76 0.05
N ARG A 100 2.96 -19.19 0.61
CA ARG A 100 1.94 -18.42 -0.11
C ARG A 100 1.48 -17.27 0.76
N ASN A 101 1.00 -16.19 0.13
CA ASN A 101 0.39 -15.05 0.84
C ASN A 101 1.30 -14.37 1.89
N GLY A 102 2.62 -14.58 1.82
CA GLY A 102 3.58 -13.99 2.74
C GLY A 102 3.87 -12.51 2.50
N MET A 103 4.77 -11.95 3.31
CA MET A 103 5.01 -10.51 3.39
C MET A 103 6.00 -9.92 2.37
N GLU A 104 6.71 -10.72 1.57
CA GLU A 104 7.77 -10.23 0.65
C GLU A 104 7.30 -9.16 -0.34
N TYR A 105 6.06 -9.28 -0.82
CA TYR A 105 5.49 -8.29 -1.75
C TYR A 105 5.21 -6.96 -1.04
N ASN A 106 4.66 -6.99 0.18
CA ASN A 106 4.45 -5.77 0.96
C ASN A 106 5.80 -5.07 1.26
N PHE A 107 6.82 -5.84 1.63
CA PHE A 107 8.18 -5.32 1.82
C PHE A 107 8.69 -4.61 0.55
N LEU A 108 8.59 -5.26 -0.61
CA LEU A 108 9.00 -4.66 -1.89
C LEU A 108 8.26 -3.34 -2.16
N LEU A 109 6.94 -3.31 -1.99
CA LEU A 109 6.13 -2.11 -2.22
C LEU A 109 6.51 -0.96 -1.28
N ILE A 110 6.80 -1.25 -0.02
CA ILE A 110 7.28 -0.26 0.95
C ILE A 110 8.60 0.35 0.49
N ILE A 111 9.58 -0.47 0.08
CA ILE A 111 10.88 0.02 -0.39
C ILE A 111 10.74 0.84 -1.68
N VAL A 112 9.87 0.42 -2.61
CA VAL A 112 9.58 1.18 -3.83
C VAL A 112 8.97 2.54 -3.50
N LEU A 113 8.02 2.62 -2.56
CA LEU A 113 7.46 3.90 -2.12
C LEU A 113 8.51 4.80 -1.49
N VAL A 114 9.38 4.27 -0.64
CA VAL A 114 10.48 5.04 -0.05
C VAL A 114 11.40 5.60 -1.14
N ALA A 115 11.76 4.78 -2.15
CA ALA A 115 12.56 5.24 -3.29
C ALA A 115 11.85 6.31 -4.13
N ILE A 116 10.52 6.21 -4.28
CA ILE A 116 9.71 7.25 -4.95
C ILE A 116 9.70 8.56 -4.12
N MET A 117 9.57 8.46 -2.80
CA MET A 117 9.48 9.60 -1.88
C MET A 117 10.81 10.34 -1.71
N TYR A 118 11.93 9.61 -1.80
CA TYR A 118 13.28 10.08 -1.57
C TYR A 118 14.22 9.64 -2.71
N PRO A 119 14.01 10.14 -3.95
CA PRO A 119 14.77 9.70 -5.12
C PRO A 119 16.29 9.95 -5.03
N ASN A 120 16.73 10.86 -4.16
CA ASN A 120 18.14 11.18 -3.93
C ASN A 120 18.65 10.66 -2.58
N GLY A 121 17.91 9.77 -1.92
CA GLY A 121 18.17 9.30 -0.56
C GLY A 121 17.82 10.33 0.53
N PHE A 122 18.22 10.05 1.78
CA PHE A 122 17.87 10.84 2.97
C PHE A 122 18.88 11.96 3.31
N LYS A 123 19.63 12.49 2.33
CA LYS A 123 20.64 13.52 2.62
C LYS A 123 19.97 14.73 3.28
N LYS A 124 20.46 15.14 4.46
CA LYS A 124 20.21 16.47 5.01
C LYS A 124 20.90 17.47 4.08
N ASP A 125 20.15 18.44 3.58
CA ASP A 125 20.78 19.62 2.99
C ASP A 125 21.70 20.22 4.06
N LYS A 126 22.99 20.34 3.74
CA LYS A 126 23.90 21.11 4.59
C LYS A 126 23.36 22.53 4.60
N ILE A 127 22.92 22.99 5.78
CA ILE A 127 22.65 24.41 6.00
C ILE A 127 23.99 25.10 5.68
N GLN A 128 24.02 25.85 4.58
CA GLN A 128 25.14 26.75 4.30
C GLN A 128 24.96 27.92 5.26
N GLU A 129 25.84 28.02 6.25
CA GLU A 129 26.05 29.24 7.04
C GLU A 129 26.71 30.33 6.18
#